data_AF-W9XSY4-F1
#
_entry.id   AF-W9XSY4-F1
#
_cell.length_a   1.000
_cell.length_b   1.000
_cell.length_c   1.000
_cell.angle_alpha   90.00
_cell.angle_beta   90.00
_cell.angle_gamma   90.00
#
_symmetry.space_group_name_H-M   'P 1'
#
loop_
_entity.id
_entity.type
_entity.pdbx_description
1 polymer ?
#
loop_
_entity_poly.entity_id
_entity_poly.type
_entity_poly.pdbx_seq_one_letter_code
_entity_poly.pdbx_strand_id
1 'polypeptide(L)'
;MAGGGSNDVYVRNETRSAFAADDFSVMLPSSERCENTVALGSLLLLANKDLVTERVVRRAYCVGRGDPPSKLRSYPATSRQRSEQDGIVRVFVSRFFNRIGESLPTKHEVRCRGWRGLLEDDVTPHDGCQIEERLFYSDSVSDDLLWLDEPGSEIHEMPNPLLFRFSWDDIQEFPIEFNDRTGERYYYVDYEVILKQDHDDMTFSITIPRSGRGGKGANEYGDNPLYQEGSYDCSGDFKLVNTVGDTSMPL
;
A
#
# COMPACT_ATOMS: atom_id res chain seq x y z
N MET A 1 1.23 30.34 8.77
CA MET A 1 1.07 29.76 10.13
C MET A 1 -0.40 29.48 10.41
N ALA A 2 -0.73 28.43 11.18
CA ALA A 2 -2.11 28.03 11.51
C ALA A 2 -2.21 27.54 12.97
N GLY A 3 -3.43 27.49 13.53
CA GLY A 3 -3.71 27.10 14.92
C GLY A 3 -3.65 28.26 15.93
N GLY A 4 -4.28 28.08 17.10
CA GLY A 4 -4.40 29.12 18.13
C GLY A 4 -3.06 29.61 18.71
N GLY A 5 -2.06 28.72 18.84
CA GLY A 5 -0.70 29.11 19.25
C GLY A 5 -0.02 30.06 18.26
N SER A 6 -0.42 30.05 16.99
CA SER A 6 0.05 31.00 15.97
C SER A 6 -0.54 32.40 16.13
N ASN A 7 -1.37 32.66 17.15
CA ASN A 7 -1.81 34.00 17.53
C ASN A 7 -0.84 34.70 18.51
N ASP A 8 0.08 33.96 19.13
CA ASP A 8 1.07 34.53 20.03
C ASP A 8 2.14 35.34 19.27
N VAL A 9 2.27 36.62 19.62
CA VAL A 9 3.21 37.56 18.98
C VAL A 9 4.66 37.11 19.12
N TYR A 10 5.03 36.50 20.25
CA TYR A 10 6.38 35.99 20.50
C TYR A 10 6.69 34.84 19.53
N VAL A 11 5.79 33.85 19.41
CA VAL A 11 5.93 32.72 18.49
C VAL A 11 6.05 33.20 17.03
N ARG A 12 5.25 34.20 16.65
CA ARG A 12 5.31 34.80 15.30
C ARG A 12 6.67 35.44 15.01
N ASN A 13 7.21 36.20 15.97
CA ASN A 13 8.47 36.91 15.80
C ASN A 13 9.67 35.96 15.79
N GLU A 14 9.70 34.96 16.69
CA GLU A 14 10.73 33.91 16.68
C GLU A 14 10.73 33.13 15.37
N THR A 15 9.55 32.71 14.88
CA THR A 15 9.43 31.97 13.62
C THR A 15 9.89 32.82 12.43
N ARG A 16 9.52 34.11 12.39
CA ARG A 16 9.98 35.02 11.33
C ARG A 16 11.50 35.20 11.35
N SER A 17 12.08 35.39 12.53
CA SER A 17 13.53 35.55 12.68
C SER A 17 14.28 34.29 12.26
N ALA A 18 13.77 33.10 12.61
CA ALA A 18 14.39 31.83 12.28
C ALA A 18 14.46 31.56 10.77
N PHE A 19 13.48 32.05 10.00
CA PHE A 19 13.40 31.86 8.55
C PHE A 19 13.70 33.14 7.75
N ALA A 20 14.22 34.21 8.37
CA ALA A 20 14.52 35.47 7.69
C ALA A 20 15.69 35.39 6.69
N ALA A 21 16.53 34.35 6.82
CA ALA A 21 17.70 34.12 5.97
C ALA A 21 17.44 33.15 4.82
N ASP A 22 16.35 32.39 4.89
CA ASP A 22 15.90 31.53 3.81
C ASP A 22 14.83 32.31 3.02
N ASP A 23 14.74 32.15 1.71
CA ASP A 23 13.78 32.86 0.80
C ASP A 23 12.28 32.52 1.08
N PHE A 24 11.92 32.17 2.31
CA PHE A 24 10.58 31.79 2.74
C PHE A 24 9.81 32.98 3.31
N SER A 25 8.62 33.24 2.74
CA SER A 25 7.66 34.20 3.30
C SER A 25 6.68 33.50 4.25
N VAL A 26 6.73 33.86 5.54
CA VAL A 26 5.75 33.37 6.53
C VAL A 26 4.44 34.15 6.37
N MET A 27 3.48 33.58 5.63
CA MET A 27 2.16 34.19 5.47
C MET A 27 1.27 34.00 6.70
N LEU A 28 0.54 35.06 7.05
CA LEU A 28 -0.55 35.08 8.01
C LEU A 28 -1.87 35.19 7.24
N PRO A 29 -2.94 34.48 7.62
CA PRO A 29 -4.26 34.67 7.03
C PRO A 29 -4.68 36.15 7.13
N SER A 30 -5.18 36.71 6.02
CA SER A 30 -5.53 38.13 5.90
C SER A 30 -6.76 38.55 6.72
N SER A 31 -7.55 37.59 7.20
CA SER A 31 -8.71 37.81 8.07
C SER A 31 -8.63 36.90 9.29
N GLU A 32 -8.32 37.53 10.42
CA GLU A 32 -8.62 37.13 11.80
C GLU A 32 -9.13 35.69 12.02
N ARG A 33 -8.16 34.79 12.22
CA ARG A 33 -8.14 33.61 13.13
C ARG A 33 -7.40 32.46 12.45
N CYS A 34 -6.10 32.37 12.73
CA CYS A 34 -5.28 31.18 12.43
C CYS A 34 -5.91 29.88 12.96
N GLU A 35 -6.78 29.99 13.99
CA GLU A 35 -7.53 28.91 14.64
C GLU A 35 -8.41 28.13 13.66
N ASN A 36 -9.08 28.81 12.73
CA ASN A 36 -10.06 28.19 11.84
C ASN A 36 -9.48 27.81 10.47
N THR A 37 -8.23 28.19 10.19
CA THR A 37 -7.60 27.99 8.87
C THR A 37 -7.57 26.52 8.47
N VAL A 38 -7.30 25.61 9.41
CA VAL A 38 -7.28 24.17 9.14
C VAL A 38 -8.69 23.68 8.78
N ALA A 39 -9.70 24.02 9.58
CA ALA A 39 -11.08 23.60 9.36
C ALA A 39 -11.66 24.14 8.04
N LEU A 40 -11.37 25.40 7.70
CA LEU A 40 -11.77 26.01 6.42
C LEU A 40 -11.08 25.32 5.24
N GLY A 41 -9.78 25.01 5.35
CA GLY A 41 -9.05 24.24 4.35
C GLY A 41 -9.64 22.84 4.15
N SER A 42 -9.96 22.14 5.24
CA SER A 42 -10.62 20.83 5.17
C SER A 42 -11.99 20.90 4.50
N LEU A 43 -12.82 21.91 4.79
CA LEU A 43 -14.12 22.10 4.12
C LEU A 43 -13.97 22.36 2.62
N LEU A 44 -12.97 23.16 2.21
CA LEU A 44 -12.68 23.39 0.79
C LEU A 44 -12.25 22.11 0.08
N LEU A 45 -11.40 21.30 0.72
CA LEU A 45 -10.97 20.02 0.18
C LEU A 45 -12.11 19.00 0.10
N LEU A 46 -13.02 18.99 1.07
CA LEU A 46 -14.24 18.18 1.03
C LEU A 46 -15.19 18.63 -0.09
N ALA A 47 -15.30 19.94 -0.33
CA ALA A 47 -16.14 20.49 -1.38
C ALA A 47 -15.54 20.28 -2.79
N ASN A 48 -14.21 20.27 -2.90
CA ASN A 48 -13.51 20.10 -4.17
C ASN A 48 -12.15 19.39 -3.96
N LYS A 49 -12.15 18.07 -4.17
CA LYS A 49 -10.94 17.24 -4.07
C LYS A 49 -9.92 17.49 -5.20
N ASP A 50 -10.33 18.13 -6.30
CA ASP A 50 -9.45 18.46 -7.45
C ASP A 50 -8.50 19.63 -7.16
N LEU A 51 -8.67 20.30 -6.01
CA LEU A 51 -7.70 21.28 -5.52
C LEU A 51 -6.37 20.63 -5.12
N VAL A 52 -6.32 19.31 -4.96
CA VAL A 52 -5.08 18.56 -4.71
C VAL A 52 -4.54 18.03 -6.03
N THR A 53 -3.39 18.54 -6.44
CA THR A 53 -2.70 18.09 -7.65
C THR A 53 -1.73 16.97 -7.36
N GLU A 54 -1.14 16.96 -6.16
CA GLU A 54 -0.12 16.00 -5.73
C GLU A 54 -0.28 15.62 -4.25
N ARG A 55 0.15 14.41 -3.92
CA ARG A 55 0.13 13.87 -2.56
C ARG A 55 1.51 13.33 -2.22
N VAL A 56 2.13 13.87 -1.18
CA VAL A 56 3.40 13.34 -0.68
C VAL A 56 3.12 12.29 0.39
N VAL A 57 3.62 11.07 0.18
CA VAL A 57 3.43 9.92 1.05
C VAL A 57 4.08 10.17 2.42
N ARG A 58 3.31 10.02 3.51
CA ARG A 58 3.86 9.98 4.88
C ARG A 58 3.87 8.56 5.46
N ARG A 59 2.84 7.78 5.13
CA ARG A 59 2.73 6.37 5.47
C ARG A 59 2.89 5.53 4.22
N ALA A 60 3.88 4.64 4.23
CA ALA A 60 4.09 3.69 3.17
C ALA A 60 3.37 2.38 3.46
N TYR A 61 2.84 1.76 2.41
CA TYR A 61 2.05 0.55 2.46
C TYR A 61 2.78 -0.59 1.77
N CYS A 62 2.75 -1.78 2.35
CA CYS A 62 3.34 -2.96 1.74
C CYS A 62 2.49 -4.21 1.91
N VAL A 63 2.81 -5.22 1.11
CA VAL A 63 2.27 -6.57 1.26
C VAL A 63 3.40 -7.51 1.68
N GLY A 64 3.07 -8.51 2.49
CA GLY A 64 4.01 -9.56 2.87
C GLY A 64 4.16 -10.65 1.82
N ARG A 65 5.40 -11.04 1.53
CA ARG A 65 5.73 -12.07 0.54
C ARG A 65 6.76 -13.06 1.06
N GLY A 66 6.52 -14.34 0.80
CA GLY A 66 7.53 -15.37 0.97
C GLY A 66 8.49 -15.34 -0.23
N ASP A 67 9.64 -14.68 -0.08
CA ASP A 67 10.64 -14.60 -1.15
C ASP A 67 11.89 -15.42 -0.80
N PRO A 68 12.58 -16.00 -1.79
CA PRO A 68 13.89 -16.59 -1.57
C PRO A 68 14.84 -15.56 -0.93
N PRO A 69 15.71 -15.96 0.02
CA PRO A 69 16.65 -15.05 0.67
C PRO A 69 17.45 -14.24 -0.36
N SER A 70 17.28 -12.91 -0.31
CA SER A 70 18.00 -11.99 -1.17
C SER A 70 19.51 -12.06 -0.92
N LYS A 71 20.31 -11.92 -1.99
CA LYS A 71 21.77 -11.77 -1.88
C LYS A 71 22.19 -10.40 -1.32
N LEU A 72 21.30 -9.41 -1.40
CA LEU A 72 21.57 -8.02 -0.99
C LEU A 72 21.42 -7.81 0.52
N ARG A 73 20.76 -8.73 1.23
CA ARG A 73 20.45 -8.59 2.65
C ARG A 73 20.70 -9.92 3.37
N SER A 74 21.34 -9.85 4.53
CA SER A 74 21.48 -11.02 5.39
C SER A 74 20.23 -11.17 6.25
N TYR A 75 19.72 -12.40 6.35
CA TYR A 75 18.59 -12.75 7.21
C TYR A 75 19.02 -13.79 8.25
N PRO A 76 18.55 -13.67 9.50
CA PRO A 76 18.83 -14.65 10.54
C PRO A 76 18.28 -16.03 10.15
N ALA A 77 18.78 -17.09 10.79
CA ALA A 77 18.31 -18.44 10.49
C ALA A 77 16.83 -18.65 10.87
N THR A 78 16.36 -17.96 11.91
CA THR A 78 15.00 -18.04 12.45
C THR A 78 13.93 -17.48 11.51
N SER A 79 14.31 -16.58 10.59
CA SER A 79 13.36 -16.01 9.62
C SER A 79 13.11 -16.90 8.41
N ARG A 80 13.84 -18.01 8.29
CA ARG A 80 13.84 -18.87 7.11
C ARG A 80 12.85 -20.01 7.30
N GLN A 81 11.89 -20.09 6.41
CA GLN A 81 10.88 -21.14 6.38
C GLN A 81 10.98 -21.90 5.05
N ARG A 82 10.84 -23.22 5.11
CA ARG A 82 10.78 -24.04 3.91
C ARG A 82 9.32 -24.16 3.50
N SER A 83 9.01 -23.80 2.24
CA SER A 83 7.68 -23.97 1.69
C SER A 83 7.36 -25.45 1.51
N GLU A 84 6.14 -25.84 1.88
CA GLU A 84 5.61 -27.19 1.73
C GLU A 84 5.29 -27.50 0.26
N GLN A 85 4.99 -26.47 -0.53
CA GLN A 85 4.59 -26.58 -1.93
C GLN A 85 5.74 -26.92 -2.87
N ASP A 86 6.90 -26.26 -2.74
CA ASP A 86 8.02 -26.46 -3.68
C ASP A 86 9.36 -26.78 -2.98
N GLY A 87 9.37 -26.86 -1.64
CA GLY A 87 10.56 -27.13 -0.85
C GLY A 87 11.61 -26.02 -0.87
N ILE A 88 11.33 -24.85 -1.45
CA ILE A 88 12.25 -23.71 -1.49
C ILE A 88 12.22 -22.98 -0.15
N VAL A 89 13.40 -22.56 0.31
CA VAL A 89 13.55 -21.75 1.52
C VAL A 89 13.22 -20.30 1.20
N ARG A 90 12.33 -19.70 1.99
CA ARG A 90 11.85 -18.33 1.85
C ARG A 90 11.94 -17.58 3.16
N VAL A 91 11.92 -16.25 3.07
CA VAL A 91 11.76 -15.33 4.20
C VAL A 91 10.52 -14.49 3.93
N PHE A 92 9.72 -14.26 4.97
CA PHE A 92 8.54 -13.40 4.86
C PHE A 92 8.97 -11.93 4.92
N VAL A 93 8.90 -11.24 3.78
CA VAL A 93 9.47 -9.90 3.59
C VAL A 93 8.48 -8.89 3.03
N SER A 94 8.79 -7.61 3.22
CA SER A 94 8.02 -6.48 2.70
C SER A 94 8.19 -6.30 1.19
N ARG A 95 7.08 -5.95 0.52
CA ARG A 95 7.07 -5.36 -0.83
C ARG A 95 6.21 -4.11 -0.81
N PHE A 96 6.85 -2.94 -0.74
CA PHE A 96 6.16 -1.66 -0.64
C PHE A 96 5.58 -1.23 -1.98
N PHE A 97 4.37 -0.70 -1.90
CA PHE A 97 3.61 -0.14 -3.00
C PHE A 97 4.02 1.30 -3.28
N ASN A 98 4.37 2.06 -2.24
CA ASN A 98 4.80 3.45 -2.32
C ASN A 98 5.95 3.71 -1.32
N ARG A 99 6.71 4.79 -1.54
CA ARG A 99 7.85 5.17 -0.68
C ARG A 99 7.54 6.41 0.14
N ILE A 100 8.03 6.47 1.38
CA ILE A 100 7.89 7.68 2.21
C ILE A 100 8.58 8.85 1.51
N GLY A 101 7.89 9.99 1.41
CA GLY A 101 8.37 11.19 0.73
C GLY A 101 8.15 11.18 -0.79
N GLU A 102 7.67 10.08 -1.38
CA GLU A 102 7.29 10.03 -2.80
C GLU A 102 6.11 10.97 -3.08
N SER A 103 6.17 11.73 -4.18
CA SER A 103 5.03 12.50 -4.67
C SER A 103 4.21 11.64 -5.63
N LEU A 104 2.95 11.41 -5.29
CA LEU A 104 2.01 10.63 -6.06
C LEU A 104 0.94 11.55 -6.71
N PRO A 105 0.53 11.26 -7.95
CA PRO A 105 -0.61 11.92 -8.56
C PRO A 105 -1.90 11.61 -7.79
N THR A 106 -2.96 12.38 -8.04
CA THR A 106 -4.29 12.20 -7.43
C THR A 106 -4.86 10.80 -7.66
N LYS A 107 -4.58 10.22 -8.83
CA LYS A 107 -4.88 8.82 -9.17
C LYS A 107 -3.59 8.04 -9.33
N HIS A 108 -3.38 7.08 -8.45
CA HIS A 108 -2.18 6.25 -8.45
C HIS A 108 -2.57 4.77 -8.35
N GLU A 109 -1.93 3.94 -9.16
CA GLU A 109 -2.10 2.49 -9.13
C GLU A 109 -0.73 1.82 -9.19
N VAL A 110 -0.52 0.86 -8.30
CA VAL A 110 0.70 0.07 -8.23
C VAL A 110 0.37 -1.39 -7.94
N ARG A 111 1.13 -2.30 -8.56
CA ARG A 111 0.83 -3.73 -8.60
C ARG A 111 1.98 -4.53 -8.05
N CYS A 112 1.66 -5.54 -7.24
CA CYS A 112 2.62 -6.51 -6.73
C CYS A 112 2.18 -7.92 -7.13
N ARG A 113 2.95 -8.55 -8.02
CA ARG A 113 2.75 -9.94 -8.44
C ARG A 113 3.19 -10.90 -7.34
N GLY A 114 2.45 -11.99 -7.21
CA GLY A 114 2.78 -13.09 -6.32
C GLY A 114 2.20 -14.40 -6.85
N TRP A 115 2.52 -15.47 -6.14
CA TRP A 115 1.90 -16.76 -6.34
C TRP A 115 1.61 -17.42 -4.99
N ARG A 116 0.58 -18.26 -4.92
CA ARG A 116 0.27 -19.15 -3.80
C ARG A 116 0.19 -20.57 -4.34
N GLY A 117 0.60 -21.53 -3.53
CA GLY A 117 0.27 -22.94 -3.76
C GLY A 117 -0.70 -23.39 -2.68
N LEU A 118 -1.95 -23.64 -3.06
CA LEU A 118 -3.01 -24.08 -2.16
C LEU A 118 -2.90 -25.60 -2.06
N LEU A 119 -2.63 -26.16 -0.87
CA LEU A 119 -2.56 -27.61 -0.72
C LEU A 119 -3.94 -28.21 -1.02
N GLU A 120 -3.97 -29.43 -1.57
CA GLU A 120 -5.23 -30.11 -1.91
C GLU A 120 -6.13 -30.26 -0.66
N ASP A 121 -5.53 -30.41 0.53
CA ASP A 121 -6.23 -30.51 1.82
C ASP A 121 -6.81 -29.17 2.31
N ASP A 122 -6.29 -28.03 1.84
CA ASP A 122 -6.79 -26.68 2.16
C ASP A 122 -8.01 -26.31 1.28
N VAL A 123 -8.31 -27.14 0.28
CA VAL A 123 -9.38 -26.94 -0.67
C VAL A 123 -10.53 -27.88 -0.35
N THR A 124 -11.65 -27.31 0.11
CA THR A 124 -12.84 -28.11 0.40
C THR A 124 -13.86 -28.01 -0.73
N PRO A 125 -14.51 -29.12 -1.14
CA PRO A 125 -15.57 -29.08 -2.16
C PRO A 125 -16.79 -28.23 -1.77
N HIS A 126 -16.98 -27.96 -0.46
CA HIS A 126 -18.15 -27.25 0.06
C HIS A 126 -17.89 -25.77 0.35
N ASP A 127 -16.73 -25.44 0.91
CA ASP A 127 -16.37 -24.06 1.29
C ASP A 127 -15.35 -23.42 0.33
N GLY A 128 -14.85 -24.20 -0.64
CA GLY A 128 -13.84 -23.78 -1.59
C GLY A 128 -12.49 -23.55 -0.92
N CYS A 129 -11.87 -22.40 -1.16
CA CYS A 129 -10.59 -22.02 -0.56
C CYS A 129 -10.56 -20.55 -0.16
N GLN A 130 -9.68 -20.20 0.78
CA GLN A 130 -9.44 -18.82 1.21
C GLN A 130 -7.96 -18.48 1.10
N ILE A 131 -7.63 -17.40 0.39
CA ILE A 131 -6.31 -16.75 0.44
C ILE A 131 -6.42 -15.58 1.42
N GLU A 132 -5.54 -15.57 2.41
CA GLU A 132 -5.37 -14.45 3.33
C GLU A 132 -4.12 -13.65 2.95
N GLU A 133 -4.32 -12.40 2.52
CA GLU A 133 -3.23 -11.47 2.24
C GLU A 133 -3.10 -10.45 3.38
N ARG A 134 -2.00 -10.59 4.13
CA ARG A 134 -1.61 -9.66 5.20
C ARG A 134 -1.02 -8.39 4.58
N LEU A 135 -1.66 -7.27 4.86
CA LEU A 135 -1.20 -5.93 4.47
C LEU A 135 -0.49 -5.28 5.65
N PHE A 136 0.45 -4.40 5.35
CA PHE A 136 1.28 -3.74 6.33
C PHE A 136 1.45 -2.26 5.98
N TYR A 137 1.79 -1.45 6.98
CA TYR A 137 2.12 -0.05 6.83
C TYR A 137 3.34 0.33 7.67
N SER A 138 4.00 1.43 7.33
CA SER A 138 5.05 2.03 8.13
C SER A 138 5.09 3.55 7.94
N ASP A 139 5.40 4.26 9.02
CA ASP A 139 5.54 5.72 9.05
C ASP A 139 7.00 6.19 8.99
N SER A 140 7.96 5.24 8.96
CA SER A 140 9.40 5.53 9.08
C SER A 140 10.28 4.79 8.07
N VAL A 141 9.88 3.59 7.63
CA VAL A 141 10.62 2.80 6.64
C VAL A 141 9.76 2.48 5.44
N SER A 142 10.39 2.39 4.27
CA SER A 142 9.70 1.98 3.05
C SER A 142 10.62 1.24 2.08
N ASP A 143 11.58 0.48 2.58
CA ASP A 143 12.45 -0.36 1.75
C ASP A 143 11.82 -1.74 1.52
N ASP A 144 12.02 -2.30 0.32
CA ASP A 144 11.62 -3.69 0.06
C ASP A 144 12.56 -4.66 0.76
N LEU A 145 12.08 -5.90 0.89
CA LEU A 145 12.83 -7.04 1.39
C LEU A 145 13.18 -6.91 2.89
N LEU A 146 12.44 -6.10 3.65
CA LEU A 146 12.55 -6.05 5.11
C LEU A 146 11.83 -7.26 5.70
N TRP A 147 12.43 -7.92 6.68
CA TRP A 147 11.82 -9.08 7.34
C TRP A 147 10.64 -8.62 8.19
N LEU A 148 9.44 -9.11 7.87
CA LEU A 148 8.21 -8.62 8.49
C LEU A 148 7.99 -9.14 9.91
N ASP A 149 8.51 -10.33 10.23
CA ASP A 149 8.45 -10.88 11.59
C ASP A 149 9.67 -10.47 12.43
N GLU A 150 10.42 -9.45 12.02
CA GLU A 150 11.55 -8.93 12.78
C GLU A 150 11.06 -8.32 14.11
N PRO A 151 11.57 -8.77 15.27
CA PRO A 151 11.18 -8.22 16.55
C PRO A 151 11.52 -6.73 16.66
N GLY A 152 10.52 -5.91 16.98
CA GLY A 152 10.68 -4.45 17.07
C GLY A 152 10.69 -3.74 15.72
N SER A 153 10.27 -4.41 14.65
CA SER A 153 10.07 -3.79 13.34
C SER A 153 9.12 -2.58 13.43
N GLU A 154 9.46 -1.53 12.67
CA GLU A 154 8.62 -0.34 12.47
C GLU A 154 7.58 -0.53 11.35
N ILE A 155 7.41 -1.78 10.90
CA ILE A 155 6.39 -2.19 9.94
C ILE A 155 5.28 -2.88 10.71
N HIS A 156 4.08 -2.31 10.62
CA HIS A 156 2.92 -2.72 11.38
C HIS A 156 1.90 -3.38 10.48
N GLU A 157 1.29 -4.46 10.94
CA GLU A 157 0.20 -5.11 10.22
C GLU A 157 -1.04 -4.23 10.24
N MET A 158 -1.72 -4.13 9.10
CA MET A 158 -2.99 -3.42 8.98
C MET A 158 -4.10 -4.19 9.71
N PRO A 159 -5.08 -3.49 10.31
CA PRO A 159 -6.25 -4.15 10.89
C PRO A 159 -7.09 -4.77 9.78
N ASN A 160 -7.48 -6.04 9.97
CA ASN A 160 -8.22 -6.88 9.02
C ASN A 160 -7.41 -7.22 7.75
N PRO A 161 -6.98 -8.48 7.57
CA PRO A 161 -6.35 -8.88 6.32
C PRO A 161 -7.35 -8.89 5.17
N LEU A 162 -6.84 -8.88 3.93
CA LEU A 162 -7.66 -9.15 2.77
C LEU A 162 -7.95 -10.65 2.71
N LEU A 163 -9.18 -11.01 3.04
CA LEU A 163 -9.67 -12.39 2.93
C LEU A 163 -10.31 -12.57 1.56
N PHE A 164 -9.65 -13.30 0.68
CA PHE A 164 -10.18 -13.63 -0.63
C PHE A 164 -10.70 -15.05 -0.63
N ARG A 165 -11.99 -15.23 -0.92
CA ARG A 165 -12.65 -16.54 -0.94
C ARG A 165 -12.99 -16.94 -2.36
N PHE A 166 -12.73 -18.20 -2.66
CA PHE A 166 -13.01 -18.82 -3.94
C PHE A 166 -13.95 -19.98 -3.73
N SER A 167 -14.87 -20.18 -4.66
CA SER A 167 -15.64 -21.41 -4.70
C SER A 167 -14.81 -22.55 -5.28
N TRP A 168 -15.23 -23.79 -5.04
CA TRP A 168 -14.66 -24.95 -5.74
C TRP A 168 -14.72 -24.80 -7.28
N ASP A 169 -15.80 -24.20 -7.79
CA ASP A 169 -15.99 -24.00 -9.22
C ASP A 169 -14.96 -23.03 -9.83
N ASP A 170 -14.38 -22.15 -9.02
CA ASP A 170 -13.35 -21.20 -9.46
C ASP A 170 -11.96 -21.83 -9.56
N ILE A 171 -11.68 -22.84 -8.72
CA ILE A 171 -10.33 -23.42 -8.55
C ILE A 171 -10.17 -24.77 -9.25
N GLN A 172 -11.25 -25.46 -9.61
CA GLN A 172 -11.18 -26.79 -10.23
C GLN A 172 -10.38 -26.84 -11.53
N GLU A 173 -10.26 -25.71 -12.23
CA GLU A 173 -9.51 -25.59 -13.49
C GLU A 173 -8.06 -25.13 -13.28
N PHE A 174 -7.66 -24.81 -12.05
CA PHE A 174 -6.30 -24.39 -11.76
C PHE A 174 -5.30 -25.55 -11.93
N PRO A 175 -4.08 -25.26 -12.39
CA PRO A 175 -3.06 -26.30 -12.57
C PRO A 175 -2.66 -26.89 -11.22
N ILE A 176 -2.66 -28.22 -11.17
CA ILE A 176 -2.16 -28.97 -10.01
C ILE A 176 -0.70 -29.31 -10.25
N GLU A 177 0.16 -28.91 -9.31
CA GLU A 177 1.57 -29.27 -9.26
C GLU A 177 1.82 -30.30 -8.17
N PHE A 178 3.01 -30.90 -8.21
CA PHE A 178 3.42 -31.96 -7.30
C PHE A 178 4.80 -31.65 -6.72
N ASN A 179 4.95 -31.78 -5.41
CA ASN A 179 6.23 -31.70 -4.74
C ASN A 179 6.87 -33.10 -4.67
N ASP A 180 7.91 -33.33 -5.47
CA ASP A 180 8.63 -34.62 -5.50
C ASP A 180 9.24 -35.04 -4.14
N ARG A 181 9.44 -34.09 -3.21
CA ARG A 181 10.07 -34.36 -1.91
C ARG A 181 9.06 -34.71 -0.82
N THR A 182 7.94 -33.99 -0.75
CA THR A 182 6.90 -34.23 0.27
C THR A 182 5.83 -35.19 -0.23
N GLY A 183 5.68 -35.34 -1.55
CA GLY A 183 4.61 -36.11 -2.17
C GLY A 183 3.27 -35.38 -2.20
N GLU A 184 3.26 -34.09 -1.85
CA GLU A 184 2.04 -33.29 -1.77
C GLU A 184 1.66 -32.70 -3.12
N ARG A 185 0.35 -32.57 -3.33
CA ARG A 185 -0.25 -31.91 -4.50
C ARG A 185 -0.81 -30.57 -4.08
N TYR A 186 -0.67 -29.59 -4.96
CA TYR A 186 -1.17 -28.24 -4.68
C TYR A 186 -1.63 -27.55 -5.96
N TYR A 187 -2.63 -26.69 -5.83
CA TYR A 187 -3.09 -25.81 -6.89
C TYR A 187 -2.17 -24.60 -6.98
N TYR A 188 -1.55 -24.39 -8.14
CA TYR A 188 -0.72 -23.23 -8.38
C TYR A 188 -1.57 -22.04 -8.81
N VAL A 189 -1.42 -20.92 -8.10
CA VAL A 189 -2.23 -19.72 -8.29
C VAL A 189 -1.35 -18.47 -8.38
N ASP A 190 -1.22 -17.92 -9.58
CA ASP A 190 -0.70 -16.57 -9.80
C ASP A 190 -1.75 -15.54 -9.37
N TYR A 191 -1.31 -14.47 -8.72
CA TYR A 191 -2.19 -13.38 -8.34
C TYR A 191 -1.45 -12.04 -8.31
N GLU A 192 -2.21 -10.97 -8.42
CA GLU A 192 -1.73 -9.62 -8.20
C GLU A 192 -2.47 -8.97 -7.04
N VAL A 193 -1.71 -8.33 -6.15
CA VAL A 193 -2.26 -7.36 -5.20
C VAL A 193 -2.03 -5.98 -5.79
N ILE A 194 -3.10 -5.23 -5.95
CA ILE A 194 -3.11 -3.91 -6.55
C ILE A 194 -3.51 -2.91 -5.47
N LEU A 195 -2.71 -1.89 -5.27
CA LEU A 195 -3.08 -0.71 -4.50
C LEU A 195 -3.58 0.37 -5.47
N LYS A 196 -4.83 0.77 -5.31
CA LYS A 196 -5.45 1.90 -6.01
C LYS A 196 -5.67 3.02 -5.01
N GLN A 197 -5.24 4.22 -5.38
CA GLN A 197 -5.39 5.43 -4.58
C GLN A 197 -6.06 6.49 -5.44
N ASP A 198 -7.28 6.87 -5.09
CA ASP A 198 -8.07 7.93 -5.74
C ASP A 198 -8.37 9.03 -4.72
N HIS A 199 -7.68 10.17 -4.83
CA HIS A 199 -7.72 11.27 -3.85
C HIS A 199 -7.31 10.87 -2.42
N ASP A 200 -8.27 10.52 -1.56
CA ASP A 200 -8.11 10.08 -0.18
C ASP A 200 -8.70 8.68 0.05
N ASP A 201 -9.23 8.07 -1.01
CA ASP A 201 -9.74 6.71 -0.99
C ASP A 201 -8.63 5.73 -1.38
N MET A 202 -8.42 4.71 -0.56
CA MET A 202 -7.45 3.64 -0.80
C MET A 202 -8.14 2.30 -0.87
N THR A 203 -7.95 1.60 -1.98
CA THR A 203 -8.50 0.26 -2.19
C THR A 203 -7.38 -0.69 -2.53
N PHE A 204 -7.30 -1.78 -1.79
CA PHE A 204 -6.51 -2.91 -2.21
C PHE A 204 -7.40 -3.91 -2.92
N SER A 205 -6.93 -4.46 -4.03
CA SER A 205 -7.65 -5.51 -4.73
C SER A 205 -6.73 -6.66 -5.09
N ILE A 206 -7.30 -7.86 -5.08
CA ILE A 206 -6.62 -9.07 -5.52
C ILE A 206 -7.23 -9.47 -6.86
N THR A 207 -6.37 -9.72 -7.85
CA THR A 207 -6.77 -10.22 -9.17
C THR A 207 -6.07 -11.54 -9.45
N ILE A 208 -6.84 -12.55 -9.85
CA ILE A 208 -6.33 -13.89 -10.19
C ILE A 208 -6.78 -14.23 -11.61
N PRO A 209 -5.85 -14.61 -12.50
CA PRO A 209 -6.21 -15.11 -13.82
C PRO A 209 -7.21 -16.26 -13.72
N ARG A 210 -8.19 -16.33 -14.63
CA ARG A 210 -9.21 -17.39 -14.56
C ARG A 210 -8.63 -18.80 -14.67
N SER A 211 -7.47 -18.94 -15.32
CA SER A 211 -6.73 -20.20 -15.44
C SER A 211 -5.84 -20.53 -14.22
N GLY A 212 -5.77 -19.65 -13.22
CA GLY A 212 -4.80 -19.72 -12.12
C GLY A 212 -3.36 -19.38 -12.53
N ARG A 213 -3.08 -19.11 -13.82
CA ARG A 213 -1.75 -18.76 -14.34
C ARG A 213 -1.75 -17.44 -15.07
N GLY A 214 -0.75 -16.61 -14.79
CA GLY A 214 -0.52 -15.36 -15.50
C GLY A 214 -0.18 -15.60 -16.97
N GLY A 215 -0.94 -14.99 -17.86
CA GLY A 215 -0.60 -14.88 -19.28
C GLY A 215 0.51 -13.86 -19.54
N LYS A 216 0.89 -13.71 -20.82
CA LYS A 216 1.81 -12.65 -21.27
C LYS A 216 1.06 -11.62 -22.11
N GLY A 217 1.36 -10.35 -21.91
CA GLY A 217 0.84 -9.26 -22.74
C GLY A 217 -0.56 -8.78 -22.33
N ALA A 218 -1.35 -8.30 -23.29
CA ALA A 218 -2.61 -7.59 -23.03
C ALA A 218 -3.73 -8.47 -22.43
N ASN A 219 -3.62 -9.80 -22.53
CA ASN A 219 -4.58 -10.75 -21.95
C ASN A 219 -3.93 -11.57 -20.82
N GLU A 220 -3.29 -10.89 -19.88
CA GLU A 220 -2.53 -11.54 -18.80
C GLU A 220 -3.42 -12.24 -17.76
N TYR A 221 -4.70 -11.86 -17.64
CA TYR A 221 -5.62 -12.50 -16.69
C TYR A 221 -6.65 -13.44 -17.35
N GLY A 222 -6.74 -13.46 -18.68
CA GLY A 222 -7.80 -14.17 -19.39
C GLY A 222 -9.16 -13.50 -19.28
N ASP A 223 -10.18 -14.16 -19.82
CA ASP A 223 -11.56 -13.70 -19.72
C ASP A 223 -12.12 -13.94 -18.31
N ASN A 224 -12.80 -12.94 -17.76
CA ASN A 224 -13.46 -13.00 -16.44
C ASN A 224 -12.52 -13.46 -15.29
N PRO A 225 -11.46 -12.69 -15.00
CA PRO A 225 -10.58 -13.02 -13.88
C PRO A 225 -11.31 -12.91 -12.54
N LEU A 226 -10.83 -13.65 -11.55
CA LEU A 226 -11.35 -13.56 -10.20
C LEU A 226 -10.85 -12.26 -9.58
N TYR A 227 -11.78 -11.49 -9.03
CA TYR A 227 -11.50 -10.17 -8.48
C TYR A 227 -12.21 -9.98 -7.15
N GLN A 228 -11.48 -9.48 -6.15
CA GLN A 228 -12.07 -8.97 -4.92
C GLN A 228 -11.31 -7.73 -4.45
N GLU A 229 -12.03 -6.81 -3.82
CA GLU A 229 -11.49 -5.57 -3.28
C GLU A 229 -11.79 -5.43 -1.78
N GLY A 230 -10.93 -4.69 -1.10
CA GLY A 230 -11.11 -4.21 0.26
C GLY A 230 -10.69 -2.74 0.33
N SER A 231 -11.59 -1.90 0.84
CA SER A 231 -11.35 -0.47 1.00
C SER A 231 -10.85 -0.16 2.41
N TYR A 232 -9.92 0.78 2.50
CA TYR A 232 -9.34 1.24 3.74
C TYR A 232 -9.34 2.77 3.75
N ASP A 233 -9.64 3.34 4.90
CA ASP A 233 -9.52 4.78 5.13
C ASP A 233 -8.04 5.13 5.35
N CYS A 234 -7.50 6.02 4.53
CA CYS A 234 -6.13 6.53 4.65
C CYS A 234 -6.09 8.06 4.89
N SER A 235 -7.19 8.60 5.43
CA SER A 235 -7.28 10.01 5.80
C SER A 235 -6.13 10.41 6.74
N GLY A 236 -5.29 11.34 6.28
CA GLY A 236 -4.14 11.86 7.05
C GLY A 236 -2.79 11.20 6.75
N ASP A 237 -2.77 10.16 5.92
CA ASP A 237 -1.54 9.43 5.54
C ASP A 237 -0.70 10.13 4.46
N PHE A 238 -1.24 11.21 3.88
CA PHE A 238 -0.60 12.02 2.87
C PHE A 238 -0.46 13.47 3.32
N LYS A 239 0.63 14.11 2.89
CA LYS A 239 0.73 15.55 2.81
C LYS A 239 0.15 16.00 1.47
N LEU A 240 -0.95 16.74 1.52
CA LEU A 240 -1.62 17.26 0.33
C LEU A 240 -0.87 18.49 -0.21
N VAL A 241 -0.63 18.53 -1.52
CA VAL A 241 0.06 19.62 -2.21
C VAL A 241 -0.83 20.11 -3.35
N ASN A 242 -0.92 21.43 -3.47
CA ASN A 242 -1.53 22.10 -4.61
C ASN A 242 -0.46 22.89 -5.36
N THR A 243 -0.06 22.39 -6.52
CA THR A 243 0.87 23.02 -7.46
C THR A 243 0.08 23.75 -8.54
N VAL A 244 -0.71 24.77 -8.17
CA VAL A 244 -1.17 25.73 -9.17
C VAL A 244 0.07 26.50 -9.63
N GLY A 245 0.51 26.27 -10.86
CA GLY A 245 1.64 26.99 -11.44
C GLY A 245 1.42 28.50 -11.35
N ASP A 246 2.52 29.25 -11.20
CA ASP A 246 2.63 30.71 -11.32
C ASP A 246 2.07 31.19 -12.67
N THR A 247 0.76 31.16 -12.80
CA THR A 247 0.01 31.89 -13.80
C THR A 247 -0.61 33.03 -13.03
N SER A 248 0.15 34.12 -13.00
CA SER A 248 -0.34 35.45 -12.71
C SER A 248 -1.71 35.64 -13.37
N MET A 249 -2.76 35.59 -12.57
CA MET A 249 -4.04 36.14 -12.99
C MET A 249 -3.84 37.66 -13.06
N PRO A 250 -3.91 38.29 -14.24
CA PRO A 250 -3.91 39.75 -14.30
C PRO A 250 -5.22 40.22 -13.66
N LEU A 251 -5.08 41.11 -12.68
CA LEU A 251 -6.17 41.92 -12.15
C LEU A 251 -6.83 42.75 -13.26
#